data_AF-A0AA42Q2P1-F1
#
_entry.id   AF-A0AA42Q2P1-F1
#
_cell.length_a   1.000
_cell.length_b   1.000
_cell.length_c   1.000
_cell.angle_alpha   90.00
_cell.angle_beta   90.00
_cell.angle_gamma   90.00
#
_symmetry.space_group_name_H-M   'P 1'
#
loop_
_entity.id
_entity.type
_entity.pdbx_description
1 polymer ?
#
loop_
_entity_poly.entity_id
_entity_poly.type
_entity_poly.pdbx_seq_one_letter_code
_entity_poly.pdbx_strand_id
1 'polypeptide(L)'
;MKKEEQYIIKTIYALIDENSQETKGGESIVLDGIEKRSFQTSPRKLLERDWDPATWLLMVKDPRLIGINLEVDDDSQGNWYEVDFIVEPSEHANAELYFLKANEETIPSPVRIISAKKINNQKIIQKLRSFSRLSGSPRTSKNQVQILIDNAMIGIQKRMLVVYDVGQANWHALVDVDNCPNTPPPVHLFFDFGVPTGWNYSTQPSPPIDPLGSKYVNQEAPVILSHWDMDHWAGAALGQPLYGSRGLVINWDPRAVASRTWLVPNQGRFQSGQKITPTAWRLALALHRHRNLLIWPSLMTRVQSISGDWVVKCTPSGTVPRNNNNTGLALFIAQHDSEFSSDYILAPSDAEYVSVYAHMTAISRINHLVASHHGGALKVPTAIPIASSGCSKLAFSHGAKYGHPAPSAINSHYGHRWRSQFETINRSPRPAGAVGSIGLGGGISCAHISLCQNCTAAIHTCPSS
;
A
#
# COMPACT_ATOMS: atom_id res chain seq x y z
N MET A 1 48.52 -20.92 18.02
CA MET A 1 47.14 -21.40 17.80
C MET A 1 46.28 -20.19 17.43
N LYS A 2 45.90 -20.04 16.15
CA LYS A 2 44.85 -19.08 15.77
C LYS A 2 43.53 -19.67 16.26
N LYS A 3 42.77 -18.93 17.09
CA LYS A 3 41.37 -19.29 17.37
C LYS A 3 40.63 -19.22 16.03
N GLU A 4 40.04 -20.33 15.60
CA GLU A 4 39.02 -20.27 14.55
C GLU A 4 37.89 -19.40 15.09
N GLU A 5 37.67 -18.24 14.49
CA GLU A 5 36.48 -17.43 14.75
C GLU A 5 35.28 -18.24 14.26
N GLN A 6 34.46 -18.69 15.21
CA GLN A 6 33.24 -19.43 14.90
C GLN A 6 32.15 -18.43 14.52
N TYR A 7 31.99 -18.21 13.21
CA TYR A 7 30.96 -17.31 12.69
C TYR A 7 29.54 -17.74 13.13
N ILE A 8 28.72 -16.76 13.54
CA ILE A 8 27.31 -17.00 13.86
C ILE A 8 26.49 -17.03 12.57
N ILE A 9 26.06 -18.23 12.17
CA ILE A 9 25.15 -18.42 11.03
C ILE A 9 23.70 -18.17 11.48
N LYS A 10 22.98 -17.37 10.71
CA LYS A 10 21.54 -17.13 10.83
C LYS A 10 20.81 -17.77 9.65
N THR A 11 19.59 -18.25 9.89
CA THR A 11 18.73 -18.86 8.87
C THR A 11 17.36 -18.22 8.87
N ILE A 12 16.84 -17.87 7.70
CA ILE A 12 15.49 -17.35 7.50
C ILE A 12 14.73 -18.20 6.48
N TYR A 13 13.40 -18.19 6.59
CA TYR A 13 12.52 -18.54 5.49
C TYR A 13 12.11 -17.25 4.78
N ALA A 14 12.54 -17.07 3.54
CA ALA A 14 12.32 -15.86 2.76
C ALA A 14 11.38 -16.11 1.57
N LEU A 15 10.56 -15.10 1.28
CA LEU A 15 9.86 -14.97 0.02
C LEU A 15 10.72 -14.13 -0.92
N ILE A 16 10.87 -14.59 -2.17
CA ILE A 16 11.48 -13.80 -3.25
C ILE A 16 10.34 -13.13 -4.02
N ASP A 17 10.40 -11.81 -4.14
CA ASP A 17 9.33 -11.01 -4.77
C ASP A 17 9.17 -11.33 -6.27
N GLU A 18 7.91 -11.49 -6.71
CA GLU A 18 7.49 -11.80 -8.07
C GLU A 18 7.75 -10.62 -9.04
N ASN A 19 7.78 -9.38 -8.55
CA ASN A 19 8.05 -8.19 -9.37
C ASN A 19 9.52 -8.05 -9.80
N SER A 20 10.43 -8.87 -9.26
CA SER A 20 11.83 -8.94 -9.71
C SER A 20 12.02 -9.64 -11.07
N GLN A 21 10.94 -10.19 -11.66
CA GLN A 21 11.02 -10.93 -12.92
C GLN A 21 11.10 -10.04 -14.19
N GLU A 22 10.88 -8.72 -14.10
CA GLU A 22 11.10 -7.81 -15.23
C GLU A 22 12.55 -7.32 -15.36
N THR A 23 13.47 -7.87 -14.57
CA THR A 23 14.85 -7.39 -14.50
C THR A 23 15.71 -7.91 -15.65
N LYS A 24 15.70 -7.17 -16.77
CA LYS A 24 16.73 -7.31 -17.80
C LYS A 24 18.07 -6.76 -17.27
N GLY A 25 18.80 -7.59 -16.52
CA GLY A 25 20.24 -7.42 -16.29
C GLY A 25 20.65 -7.19 -14.85
N GLY A 26 21.03 -8.26 -14.14
CA GLY A 26 21.86 -8.19 -12.92
C GLY A 26 21.33 -7.30 -11.79
N GLU A 27 20.03 -7.02 -11.76
CA GLU A 27 19.43 -6.14 -10.76
C GLU A 27 19.28 -6.84 -9.41
N SER A 28 19.16 -6.02 -8.37
CA SER A 28 19.15 -6.47 -7.00
C SER A 28 17.81 -7.11 -6.60
N ILE A 29 17.84 -8.16 -5.79
CA ILE A 29 16.64 -8.86 -5.29
C ILE A 29 16.42 -8.54 -3.81
N VAL A 30 15.17 -8.30 -3.42
CA VAL A 30 14.79 -8.17 -2.01
C VAL A 30 14.19 -9.50 -1.50
N LEU A 31 14.69 -9.96 -0.37
CA LEU A 31 14.25 -11.14 0.37
C LEU A 31 13.55 -10.66 1.64
N ASP A 32 12.24 -10.87 1.73
CA ASP A 32 11.49 -10.65 2.97
C ASP A 32 11.28 -11.99 3.68
N GLY A 33 11.81 -12.13 4.88
CA GLY A 33 11.91 -13.40 5.56
C GLY A 33 11.65 -13.37 7.05
N ILE A 34 11.43 -14.56 7.59
CA ILE A 34 11.22 -14.82 9.01
C ILE A 34 12.30 -15.76 9.53
N GLU A 35 12.87 -15.45 10.70
CA GLU A 35 13.91 -16.29 11.29
C GLU A 35 13.38 -17.71 11.51
N LYS A 36 14.12 -18.69 10.98
CA LYS A 36 13.73 -20.11 10.99
C LYS A 36 13.42 -20.62 12.39
N ARG A 37 14.26 -20.27 13.38
CA ARG A 37 14.09 -20.68 14.77
C ARG A 37 12.81 -20.10 15.36
N SER A 38 12.60 -18.79 15.25
CA SER A 38 11.36 -18.11 15.65
C SER A 38 10.12 -18.71 14.99
N PHE A 39 10.21 -19.06 13.70
CA PHE A 39 9.10 -19.69 12.96
C PHE A 39 8.81 -21.13 13.41
N GLN A 40 9.84 -21.93 13.70
CA GLN A 40 9.66 -23.32 14.14
C GLN A 40 8.95 -23.39 15.50
N THR A 41 9.23 -22.46 16.40
CA THR A 41 8.58 -22.37 17.72
C THR A 41 7.21 -21.68 17.67
N SER A 42 6.81 -21.15 16.52
CA SER A 42 5.56 -20.39 16.39
C SER A 42 4.31 -21.26 16.58
N PRO A 43 3.20 -20.67 17.07
CA PRO A 43 1.94 -21.38 17.22
C PRO A 43 1.42 -21.91 15.88
N ARG A 44 0.47 -22.85 15.93
CA ARG A 44 -0.17 -23.40 14.71
C ARG A 44 -0.96 -22.33 13.94
N LYS A 45 -1.63 -21.43 14.65
CA LYS A 45 -2.28 -20.25 14.09
C LYS A 45 -1.56 -19.02 14.61
N LEU A 46 -1.16 -18.16 13.68
CA LEU A 46 -0.10 -17.19 13.93
C LEU A 46 -0.62 -15.91 14.58
N LEU A 47 -1.94 -15.75 14.64
CA LEU A 47 -2.62 -14.63 15.31
C LEU A 47 -3.32 -15.03 16.62
N GLU A 48 -3.23 -16.29 17.08
CA GLU A 48 -3.92 -16.73 18.31
C GLU A 48 -3.15 -16.43 19.60
N ARG A 49 -1.89 -15.97 19.52
CA ARG A 49 -1.04 -15.70 20.68
C ARG A 49 -0.10 -14.53 20.41
N ASP A 50 0.40 -13.93 21.49
CA ASP A 50 1.49 -12.97 21.45
C ASP A 50 2.81 -13.66 21.07
N TRP A 51 3.01 -13.80 19.77
CA TRP A 51 4.26 -14.23 19.15
C TRP A 51 4.82 -13.05 18.37
N ASP A 52 6.09 -12.72 18.59
CA ASP A 52 6.80 -11.66 17.87
C ASP A 52 8.08 -12.24 17.26
N PRO A 53 8.06 -12.66 15.99
CA PRO A 53 9.22 -13.26 15.37
C PRO A 53 10.24 -12.22 14.92
N ALA A 54 11.50 -12.64 14.99
CA ALA A 54 12.54 -12.00 14.21
C ALA A 54 12.23 -12.12 12.72
N THR A 55 12.20 -10.99 12.03
CA THR A 55 12.03 -10.90 10.56
C THR A 55 13.25 -10.22 9.96
N TRP A 56 13.52 -10.49 8.69
CA TRP A 56 14.70 -10.02 7.99
C TRP A 56 14.31 -9.55 6.61
N LEU A 57 14.75 -8.35 6.24
CA LEU A 57 14.61 -7.81 4.90
C LEU A 57 16.01 -7.63 4.34
N LEU A 58 16.37 -8.44 3.34
CA LEU A 58 17.73 -8.55 2.81
C LEU A 58 17.73 -8.21 1.31
N MET A 59 18.61 -7.31 0.87
CA MET A 59 18.80 -6.97 -0.55
C MET A 59 20.08 -7.59 -1.14
N VAL A 60 19.94 -8.41 -2.17
CA VAL A 60 21.03 -9.10 -2.87
C VAL A 60 21.36 -8.38 -4.16
N LYS A 61 22.54 -7.76 -4.28
CA LYS A 61 22.90 -6.97 -5.47
C LYS A 61 23.11 -7.77 -6.75
N ASP A 62 23.74 -8.94 -6.65
CA ASP A 62 23.92 -9.86 -7.78
C ASP A 62 23.42 -11.26 -7.39
N PRO A 63 22.18 -11.62 -7.77
CA PRO A 63 21.58 -12.91 -7.44
C PRO A 63 22.37 -14.12 -7.92
N ARG A 64 23.21 -13.96 -8.96
CA ARG A 64 24.04 -15.06 -9.49
C ARG A 64 25.05 -15.55 -8.45
N LEU A 65 25.44 -14.69 -7.52
CA LEU A 65 26.44 -14.99 -6.49
C LEU A 65 25.92 -15.91 -5.38
N ILE A 66 24.60 -16.08 -5.25
CA ILE A 66 23.99 -16.94 -4.24
C ILE A 66 23.51 -18.29 -4.82
N GLY A 67 23.84 -18.57 -6.10
CA GLY A 67 23.51 -19.84 -6.75
C GLY A 67 22.02 -20.12 -6.86
N ILE A 68 21.17 -19.12 -6.64
CA ILE A 68 19.74 -19.24 -6.94
C ILE A 68 19.61 -19.14 -8.46
N ASN A 69 19.55 -20.30 -9.11
CA ASN A 69 19.13 -20.34 -10.50
C ASN A 69 17.62 -20.04 -10.51
N LEU A 70 17.26 -18.77 -10.66
CA LEU A 70 15.89 -18.29 -10.86
C LEU A 70 15.42 -18.64 -12.28
N GLU A 71 15.70 -19.87 -12.74
CA GLU A 71 15.09 -20.34 -13.98
C GLU A 71 13.58 -20.26 -13.78
N VAL A 72 12.98 -19.54 -14.71
CA VAL A 72 11.60 -19.09 -14.71
C VAL A 72 10.70 -20.32 -14.78
N ASP A 73 10.41 -20.94 -13.64
CA ASP A 73 9.25 -21.81 -13.51
C ASP A 73 8.05 -20.89 -13.73
N ASP A 74 7.35 -21.07 -14.86
CA ASP A 74 6.13 -20.36 -15.28
C ASP A 74 4.99 -20.44 -14.24
N ASP A 75 5.17 -21.24 -13.18
CA ASP A 75 4.28 -21.34 -12.02
C ASP A 75 4.81 -20.53 -10.83
N SER A 76 5.31 -19.31 -11.10
CA SER A 76 5.99 -18.36 -10.20
C SER A 76 5.15 -17.82 -9.02
N GLN A 77 4.23 -18.63 -8.49
CA GLN A 77 3.56 -18.37 -7.23
C GLN A 77 4.57 -18.45 -6.07
N GLY A 78 5.18 -17.31 -5.72
CA GLY A 78 5.85 -17.00 -4.45
C GLY A 78 6.53 -18.20 -3.77
N ASN A 79 7.61 -18.70 -4.37
CA ASN A 79 8.39 -19.78 -3.79
C ASN A 79 9.06 -19.33 -2.48
N TRP A 80 9.01 -20.18 -1.46
CA TRP A 80 9.72 -19.96 -0.21
C TRP A 80 11.10 -20.59 -0.27
N TYR A 81 12.09 -19.86 0.24
CA TYR A 81 13.48 -20.27 0.29
C TYR A 81 13.97 -20.31 1.73
N GLU A 82 14.79 -21.30 2.07
CA GLU A 82 15.62 -21.28 3.26
C GLU A 82 16.93 -20.60 2.90
N VAL A 83 17.27 -19.52 3.60
CA VAL A 83 18.44 -18.68 3.32
C VAL A 83 19.31 -18.61 4.57
N ASP A 84 20.57 -19.01 4.42
CA ASP A 84 21.60 -18.94 5.46
C ASP A 84 22.51 -17.74 5.23
N PHE A 85 22.88 -17.02 6.29
CA PHE A 85 23.77 -15.86 6.19
C PHE A 85 24.59 -15.60 7.46
N ILE A 86 25.67 -14.82 7.31
CA ILE A 86 26.58 -14.35 8.37
C ILE A 86 26.38 -12.85 8.58
N VAL A 87 26.33 -12.41 9.83
CA VAL A 87 26.06 -11.00 10.23
C VAL A 87 27.37 -10.22 10.52
N GLU A 88 28.51 -10.88 10.53
CA GLU A 88 29.83 -10.29 10.86
C GLU A 88 30.61 -9.80 9.63
N PRO A 89 31.40 -8.72 9.76
CA PRO A 89 32.28 -8.23 8.70
C PRO A 89 33.37 -9.26 8.36
N SER A 90 33.66 -9.43 7.09
CA SER A 90 34.80 -10.23 6.61
C SER A 90 35.36 -9.59 5.33
N GLU A 91 36.60 -9.87 4.97
CA GLU A 91 37.27 -9.30 3.79
C GLU A 91 37.00 -10.07 2.48
N HIS A 92 36.36 -11.25 2.55
CA HIS A 92 36.11 -12.13 1.39
C HIS A 92 34.64 -12.14 0.92
N ALA A 93 34.00 -10.98 0.72
CA ALA A 93 32.57 -10.91 0.44
C ALA A 93 32.29 -10.99 -1.06
N ASN A 94 31.28 -11.79 -1.46
CA ASN A 94 30.80 -11.81 -2.85
C ASN A 94 29.71 -10.76 -3.10
N ALA A 95 28.86 -10.42 -2.12
CA ALA A 95 27.80 -9.39 -2.27
C ALA A 95 27.61 -8.57 -0.99
N GLU A 96 27.27 -7.28 -1.14
CA GLU A 96 26.95 -6.36 -0.05
C GLU A 96 25.44 -6.19 0.11
N LEU A 97 24.98 -6.29 1.35
CA LEU A 97 23.59 -6.16 1.76
C LEU A 97 23.30 -4.74 2.25
N TYR A 98 22.30 -4.09 1.66
CA TYR A 98 21.88 -2.73 2.04
C TYR A 98 20.54 -2.80 2.74
N PHE A 99 20.51 -2.22 3.93
CA PHE A 99 19.27 -1.93 4.65
C PHE A 99 18.53 -0.81 3.92
N LEU A 100 17.22 -0.96 3.76
CA LEU A 100 16.39 0.11 3.22
C LEU A 100 16.57 1.36 4.10
N LYS A 101 17.14 2.43 3.54
CA LYS A 101 17.61 3.62 4.26
C LYS A 101 16.60 4.07 5.32
N ALA A 102 17.01 4.06 6.58
CA ALA A 102 16.45 4.90 7.63
C ALA A 102 17.62 5.72 8.16
N ASN A 103 17.67 7.00 7.76
CA ASN A 103 18.52 8.11 8.21
C ASN A 103 20.01 7.81 8.52
N GLU A 104 20.88 8.64 7.93
CA GLU A 104 22.30 8.40 7.62
C GLU A 104 23.31 8.14 8.76
N GLU A 105 22.92 7.79 9.98
CA GLU A 105 23.88 7.71 11.11
C GLU A 105 24.31 6.29 11.51
N THR A 106 23.61 5.24 11.05
CA THR A 106 24.06 3.85 11.26
C THR A 106 23.87 3.03 10.00
N ILE A 107 24.97 2.73 9.30
CA ILE A 107 24.99 1.72 8.24
C ILE A 107 25.28 0.40 8.95
N PRO A 108 24.31 -0.51 9.14
CA PRO A 108 24.58 -1.75 9.81
C PRO A 108 25.52 -2.60 8.94
N SER A 109 26.36 -3.41 9.58
CA SER A 109 27.35 -4.23 8.90
C SER A 109 26.71 -5.07 7.80
N PRO A 110 27.31 -5.13 6.60
CA PRO A 110 26.78 -5.93 5.51
C PRO A 110 26.68 -7.39 5.93
N VAL A 111 25.49 -7.96 5.73
CA VAL A 111 25.24 -9.39 5.90
C VAL A 111 25.77 -10.13 4.67
N ARG A 112 26.06 -11.43 4.78
CA ARG A 112 26.48 -12.26 3.62
C ARG A 112 25.73 -13.57 3.57
N ILE A 113 25.09 -13.83 2.43
CA ILE A 113 24.35 -15.06 2.16
C ILE A 113 25.34 -16.17 1.85
N ILE A 114 25.26 -17.26 2.62
CA ILE A 114 26.05 -18.48 2.44
C ILE A 114 25.34 -19.42 1.47
N SER A 115 24.02 -19.56 1.62
CA SER A 115 23.23 -20.46 0.78
C SER A 115 21.78 -20.02 0.72
N ALA A 116 21.12 -20.34 -0.39
CA ALA A 116 19.68 -20.18 -0.55
C ALA A 116 19.11 -21.40 -1.27
N LYS A 117 18.10 -22.03 -0.68
CA LYS A 117 17.53 -23.30 -1.17
C LYS A 117 16.01 -23.24 -1.18
N LYS A 118 15.38 -23.64 -2.29
CA LYS A 118 13.92 -23.75 -2.38
C LYS A 118 13.41 -24.75 -1.32
N ILE A 119 12.40 -24.36 -0.56
CA ILE A 119 11.81 -25.22 0.47
C ILE A 119 10.86 -26.22 -0.20
N ASN A 120 11.18 -27.51 -0.10
CA ASN A 120 10.32 -28.59 -0.63
C ASN A 120 9.50 -29.30 0.47
N ASN A 121 9.74 -28.98 1.73
CA ASN A 121 9.03 -29.60 2.85
C ASN A 121 7.58 -29.09 2.92
N GLN A 122 6.63 -29.95 2.55
CA GLN A 122 5.21 -29.61 2.49
C GLN A 122 4.61 -29.15 3.81
N LYS A 123 5.08 -29.67 4.96
CA LYS A 123 4.58 -29.24 6.28
C LYS A 123 5.01 -27.80 6.58
N ILE A 124 6.25 -27.44 6.24
CA ILE A 124 6.77 -26.07 6.40
C ILE A 124 6.02 -25.13 5.45
N ILE A 125 5.89 -25.50 4.16
CA ILE A 125 5.15 -24.71 3.17
C ILE A 125 3.70 -24.48 3.60
N GLN A 126 3.00 -25.49 4.13
CA GLN A 126 1.64 -25.33 4.62
C GLN A 126 1.55 -24.36 5.80
N LYS A 127 2.53 -24.39 6.72
CA LYS A 127 2.62 -23.42 7.82
C LYS A 127 2.90 -22.00 7.31
N LEU A 128 3.77 -21.84 6.32
CA LEU A 128 4.06 -20.55 5.67
C LEU A 128 2.86 -20.04 4.83
N ARG A 129 2.09 -20.93 4.23
CA ARG A 129 0.80 -20.55 3.59
C ARG A 129 -0.24 -20.15 4.62
N SER A 130 -0.24 -20.77 5.79
CA SER A 130 -1.10 -20.34 6.91
C SER A 130 -0.74 -18.93 7.37
N PHE A 131 0.56 -18.62 7.38
CA PHE A 131 1.12 -17.29 7.62
C PHE A 131 0.62 -16.28 6.61
N SER A 132 0.83 -16.55 5.32
CA SER A 132 0.44 -15.63 4.24
C SER A 132 -1.08 -15.43 4.14
N ARG A 133 -1.88 -16.22 4.88
CA ARG A 133 -3.35 -16.21 4.89
C ARG A 133 -3.99 -15.54 6.11
N LEU A 134 -3.17 -15.05 7.05
CA LEU A 134 -3.64 -14.58 8.36
C LEU A 134 -4.53 -15.62 9.06
N SER A 135 -4.19 -16.91 8.95
CA SER A 135 -4.97 -17.98 9.57
C SER A 135 -5.04 -17.80 11.08
N GLY A 136 -6.27 -17.86 11.60
CA GLY A 136 -6.57 -17.61 13.01
C GLY A 136 -7.20 -16.26 13.27
N SER A 137 -7.14 -15.31 12.32
CA SER A 137 -7.88 -14.06 12.46
C SER A 137 -9.39 -14.26 12.30
N PRO A 138 -10.24 -13.69 13.17
CA PRO A 138 -11.67 -13.61 12.91
C PRO A 138 -11.91 -12.81 11.62
N ARG A 139 -12.79 -13.32 10.76
CA ARG A 139 -13.22 -12.58 9.57
C ARG A 139 -14.32 -11.61 9.96
N THR A 140 -14.27 -10.41 9.40
CA THR A 140 -15.27 -9.38 9.66
C THR A 140 -16.59 -9.76 8.99
N SER A 141 -17.71 -9.52 9.67
CA SER A 141 -19.05 -9.68 9.07
C SER A 141 -19.36 -8.52 8.12
N LYS A 142 -20.28 -8.72 7.16
CA LYS A 142 -20.78 -7.64 6.29
C LYS A 142 -21.29 -6.45 7.11
N ASN A 143 -22.03 -6.72 8.18
CA ASN A 143 -22.59 -5.69 9.06
C ASN A 143 -21.51 -4.84 9.73
N GLN A 144 -20.43 -5.47 10.23
CA GLN A 144 -19.31 -4.74 10.82
C GLN A 144 -18.58 -3.86 9.79
N VAL A 145 -18.40 -4.35 8.56
CA VAL A 145 -17.80 -3.53 7.49
C VAL A 145 -18.72 -2.36 7.13
N GLN A 146 -20.03 -2.60 7.03
CA GLN A 146 -21.01 -1.56 6.73
C GLN A 146 -21.04 -0.49 7.82
N ILE A 147 -21.11 -0.87 9.10
CA ILE A 147 -21.05 0.06 10.25
C ILE A 147 -19.77 0.89 10.24
N LEU A 148 -18.61 0.27 9.95
CA LEU A 148 -17.34 0.99 9.86
C LEU A 148 -17.40 2.13 8.83
N ILE A 149 -17.91 1.82 7.63
CA ILE A 149 -17.99 2.79 6.54
C ILE A 149 -19.08 3.82 6.83
N ASP A 150 -20.25 3.41 7.30
CA ASP A 150 -21.35 4.31 7.64
C ASP A 150 -20.91 5.35 8.69
N ASN A 151 -20.22 4.89 9.75
CA ASN A 151 -19.70 5.78 10.79
C ASN A 151 -18.62 6.73 10.28
N ALA A 152 -17.79 6.31 9.32
CA ALA A 152 -16.82 7.21 8.69
C ALA A 152 -17.52 8.27 7.83
N MET A 153 -18.62 7.90 7.18
CA MET A 153 -19.32 8.74 6.19
C MET A 153 -20.42 9.63 6.79
N ILE A 154 -20.83 9.38 8.04
CA ILE A 154 -21.93 10.09 8.68
C ILE A 154 -21.59 11.58 8.86
N GLY A 155 -22.56 12.43 8.54
CA GLY A 155 -22.45 13.88 8.74
C GLY A 155 -21.64 14.64 7.68
N ILE A 156 -20.93 13.96 6.77
CA ILE A 156 -20.17 14.64 5.71
C ILE A 156 -21.12 15.34 4.74
N GLN A 157 -21.02 16.68 4.67
CA GLN A 157 -21.87 17.49 3.79
C GLN A 157 -21.28 17.63 2.38
N LYS A 158 -19.99 17.95 2.26
CA LYS A 158 -19.30 18.05 0.96
C LYS A 158 -18.06 17.17 0.92
N ARG A 159 -18.10 16.13 0.11
CA ARG A 159 -17.05 15.10 0.05
C ARG A 159 -15.93 15.49 -0.88
N MET A 160 -14.69 15.42 -0.40
CA MET A 160 -13.49 15.52 -1.22
C MET A 160 -12.52 14.40 -0.89
N LEU A 161 -12.00 13.70 -1.91
CA LEU A 161 -10.87 12.80 -1.76
C LEU A 161 -9.58 13.58 -2.03
N VAL A 162 -8.70 13.64 -1.05
CA VAL A 162 -7.38 14.23 -1.16
C VAL A 162 -6.36 13.14 -1.47
N VAL A 163 -5.65 13.31 -2.57
CA VAL A 163 -4.56 12.46 -3.03
C VAL A 163 -3.24 13.15 -2.69
N TYR A 164 -2.48 12.61 -1.73
CA TYR A 164 -1.24 13.22 -1.26
C TYR A 164 -0.05 12.89 -2.18
N ASP A 165 0.88 13.84 -2.38
CA ASP A 165 2.22 13.57 -2.92
C ASP A 165 3.03 12.78 -1.89
N VAL A 166 2.84 11.47 -1.88
CA VAL A 166 3.66 10.54 -1.09
C VAL A 166 4.67 9.82 -1.96
N GLY A 167 5.05 10.36 -3.13
CA GLY A 167 5.96 9.69 -4.05
C GLY A 167 5.32 8.52 -4.81
N GLN A 168 6.11 7.49 -5.13
CA GLN A 168 5.66 6.20 -5.68
C GLN A 168 5.06 5.33 -4.56
N ALA A 169 3.90 5.75 -4.09
CA ALA A 169 3.13 5.12 -3.04
C ALA A 169 1.70 5.69 -3.07
N ASN A 170 0.83 5.14 -2.23
CA ASN A 170 -0.57 5.55 -2.18
C ASN A 170 -1.01 6.00 -0.79
N TRP A 171 -1.49 7.24 -0.65
CA TRP A 171 -2.11 7.73 0.58
C TRP A 171 -3.20 8.72 0.21
N HIS A 172 -4.45 8.39 0.57
CA HIS A 172 -5.59 9.28 0.37
C HIS A 172 -6.34 9.56 1.66
N ALA A 173 -6.97 10.74 1.74
CA ALA A 173 -7.89 11.10 2.83
C ALA A 173 -9.24 11.58 2.27
N LEU A 174 -10.33 11.02 2.78
CA LEU A 174 -11.66 11.58 2.59
C LEU A 174 -11.91 12.66 3.64
N VAL A 175 -12.31 13.84 3.19
CA VAL A 175 -12.52 15.01 4.04
C VAL A 175 -13.87 15.69 3.75
N ASP A 176 -14.40 16.38 4.76
CA ASP A 176 -15.58 17.26 4.60
C ASP A 176 -15.16 18.70 4.35
N VAL A 177 -15.43 19.21 3.15
CA VAL A 177 -15.03 20.56 2.72
C VAL A 177 -16.13 21.61 2.84
N ASP A 178 -17.26 21.31 3.48
CA ASP A 178 -18.41 22.23 3.51
C ASP A 178 -18.08 23.61 4.10
N ASN A 179 -17.20 23.65 5.11
CA ASN A 179 -16.78 24.87 5.81
C ASN A 179 -15.40 25.40 5.38
N CYS A 180 -14.85 24.91 4.27
CA CYS A 180 -13.62 25.47 3.71
C CYS A 180 -13.87 26.89 3.14
N PRO A 181 -12.94 27.86 3.33
CA PRO A 181 -11.56 27.73 3.80
C PRO A 181 -11.32 28.05 5.29
N ASN A 182 -12.36 28.29 6.09
CA ASN A 182 -12.21 28.89 7.43
C ASN A 182 -11.60 27.94 8.47
N THR A 183 -11.68 26.63 8.23
CA THR A 183 -11.08 25.59 9.06
C THR A 183 -10.56 24.46 8.16
N PRO A 184 -9.39 23.86 8.45
CA PRO A 184 -8.95 22.66 7.75
C PRO A 184 -10.03 21.56 7.85
N PRO A 185 -10.34 20.87 6.75
CA PRO A 185 -11.44 19.94 6.72
C PRO A 185 -11.12 18.70 7.57
N PRO A 186 -12.07 18.19 8.39
CA PRO A 186 -11.83 16.98 9.18
C PRO A 186 -11.57 15.79 8.26
N VAL A 187 -10.63 14.93 8.63
CA VAL A 187 -10.40 13.66 7.94
C VAL A 187 -11.32 12.60 8.52
N HIS A 188 -12.10 11.97 7.66
CA HIS A 188 -13.12 10.98 8.02
C HIS A 188 -12.69 9.55 7.74
N LEU A 189 -11.87 9.32 6.72
CA LEU A 189 -11.42 8.00 6.30
C LEU A 189 -10.09 8.14 5.55
N PHE A 190 -9.19 7.17 5.77
CA PHE A 190 -8.00 6.99 4.95
C PHE A 190 -8.19 5.82 3.98
N PHE A 191 -7.69 5.98 2.77
CA PHE A 191 -7.56 4.89 1.81
C PHE A 191 -6.06 4.77 1.49
N ASP A 192 -5.49 3.66 1.94
CA ASP A 192 -4.04 3.42 2.08
C ASP A 192 -3.30 4.38 3.04
N PHE A 193 -2.11 3.94 3.45
CA PHE A 193 -1.15 4.65 4.31
C PHE A 193 0.27 4.48 3.74
N GLY A 194 0.40 4.72 2.44
CA GLY A 194 1.59 4.44 1.68
C GLY A 194 2.66 5.52 1.76
N VAL A 195 3.92 5.08 1.84
CA VAL A 195 5.10 5.92 1.57
C VAL A 195 6.04 5.11 0.68
N PRO A 196 6.95 5.74 -0.07
CA PRO A 196 7.79 5.01 -0.99
C PRO A 196 8.74 4.13 -0.22
N THR A 197 8.95 2.93 -0.73
CA THR A 197 9.82 1.93 -0.12
C THR A 197 10.78 1.36 -1.15
N GLY A 198 11.70 0.50 -0.75
CA GLY A 198 12.61 -0.12 -1.70
C GLY A 198 13.44 0.92 -2.48
N TRP A 199 13.53 0.65 -3.77
CA TRP A 199 14.14 1.50 -4.79
C TRP A 199 13.43 2.85 -4.96
N ASN A 200 12.17 2.92 -4.54
CA ASN A 200 11.31 4.07 -4.72
C ASN A 200 11.44 5.09 -3.61
N TYR A 201 12.22 4.81 -2.56
CA TYR A 201 12.44 5.74 -1.45
C TYR A 201 12.90 7.13 -1.92
N SER A 202 13.71 7.19 -2.99
CA SER A 202 14.17 8.45 -3.59
C SER A 202 13.07 9.33 -4.20
N THR A 203 11.86 8.78 -4.37
CA THR A 203 10.68 9.49 -4.88
C THR A 203 9.90 10.21 -3.78
N GLN A 204 10.23 9.98 -2.51
CA GLN A 204 9.57 10.60 -1.36
C GLN A 204 9.66 12.13 -1.44
N PRO A 205 8.57 12.87 -1.11
CA PRO A 205 8.63 14.31 -0.98
C PRO A 205 9.65 14.76 0.07
N SER A 206 10.24 15.94 -0.18
CA SER A 206 11.13 16.61 0.77
C SER A 206 10.63 18.06 0.95
N PRO A 207 10.21 18.46 2.17
CA PRO A 207 10.10 17.59 3.36
C PRO A 207 9.00 16.50 3.19
N PRO A 208 9.10 15.37 3.90
CA PRO A 208 8.04 14.37 3.95
C PRO A 208 6.72 14.95 4.47
N ILE A 209 5.59 14.45 3.94
CA ILE A 209 4.26 14.78 4.47
C ILE A 209 3.97 13.90 5.70
N ASP A 210 3.41 14.49 6.76
CA ASP A 210 2.74 13.76 7.84
C ASP A 210 1.23 14.06 7.82
N PRO A 211 0.42 13.28 7.08
CA PRO A 211 -1.04 13.45 7.07
C PRO A 211 -1.70 13.14 8.43
N LEU A 212 -0.97 12.58 9.41
CA LEU A 212 -1.46 12.34 10.77
C LEU A 212 -1.05 13.44 11.76
N GLY A 213 -0.20 14.38 11.34
CA GLY A 213 0.32 15.46 12.19
C GLY A 213 -0.68 16.57 12.47
N SER A 214 -1.77 16.64 11.70
CA SER A 214 -2.79 17.67 11.85
C SER A 214 -3.76 17.36 12.98
N LYS A 215 -4.01 18.34 13.86
CA LYS A 215 -5.02 18.27 14.93
C LYS A 215 -6.46 18.10 14.43
N TYR A 216 -6.69 18.31 13.14
CA TYR A 216 -8.01 18.17 12.49
C TYR A 216 -8.25 16.76 11.96
N VAL A 217 -7.25 15.88 12.03
CA VAL A 217 -7.43 14.47 11.70
C VAL A 217 -8.21 13.83 12.82
N ASN A 218 -9.38 13.27 12.52
CA ASN A 218 -10.09 12.43 13.47
C ASN A 218 -9.17 11.27 13.87
N GLN A 219 -8.87 11.15 15.16
CA GLN A 219 -7.96 10.13 15.68
C GLN A 219 -8.47 8.72 15.39
N GLU A 220 -9.79 8.56 15.24
CA GLU A 220 -10.45 7.27 14.99
C GLU A 220 -10.80 7.05 13.50
N ALA A 221 -10.47 8.00 12.61
CA ALA A 221 -10.72 7.85 11.17
C ALA A 221 -10.18 6.51 10.67
N PRO A 222 -11.01 5.59 10.16
CA PRO A 222 -10.56 4.26 9.81
C PRO A 222 -9.72 4.27 8.54
N VAL A 223 -9.00 3.17 8.34
CA VAL A 223 -8.19 2.92 7.16
C VAL A 223 -8.82 1.81 6.35
N ILE A 224 -8.96 2.01 5.05
CA ILE A 224 -9.17 0.93 4.10
C ILE A 224 -7.84 0.73 3.40
N LEU A 225 -7.21 -0.42 3.65
CA LEU A 225 -6.04 -0.86 2.90
C LEU A 225 -6.51 -1.50 1.60
N SER A 226 -5.98 -1.07 0.47
CA SER A 226 -6.31 -1.59 -0.85
C SER A 226 -5.65 -2.96 -1.06
N HIS A 227 -4.35 -3.10 -0.82
CA HIS A 227 -3.59 -4.36 -0.86
C HIS A 227 -2.36 -4.32 0.06
N TRP A 228 -1.65 -5.44 0.16
CA TRP A 228 -0.60 -5.65 1.16
C TRP A 228 0.82 -5.31 0.72
N ASP A 229 0.98 -4.68 -0.44
CA ASP A 229 2.29 -4.24 -0.88
C ASP A 229 2.78 -3.09 0.00
N MET A 230 4.09 -3.07 0.26
CA MET A 230 4.66 -2.33 1.39
C MET A 230 4.44 -0.82 1.26
N ASP A 231 4.51 -0.30 0.04
CA ASP A 231 4.24 1.08 -0.34
C ASP A 231 2.78 1.52 -0.19
N HIS A 232 1.86 0.66 0.26
CA HIS A 232 0.47 1.02 0.60
C HIS A 232 0.20 1.12 2.10
N TRP A 233 1.15 0.67 2.95
CA TRP A 233 0.97 0.69 4.41
C TRP A 233 2.20 1.13 5.20
N ALA A 234 3.38 1.26 4.56
CA ALA A 234 4.63 1.60 5.23
C ALA A 234 4.62 2.94 5.99
N GLY A 235 3.69 3.85 5.68
CA GLY A 235 3.47 5.07 6.44
C GLY A 235 3.10 4.80 7.90
N ALA A 236 2.48 3.65 8.21
CA ALA A 236 2.20 3.23 9.58
C ALA A 236 3.47 2.95 10.41
N ALA A 237 4.62 2.74 9.76
CA ALA A 237 5.91 2.46 10.40
C ALA A 237 6.76 3.73 10.63
N LEU A 238 6.14 4.92 10.75
CA LEU A 238 6.85 6.21 10.85
C LEU A 238 7.87 6.43 9.71
N GLY A 239 7.63 5.80 8.55
CA GLY A 239 8.55 5.83 7.42
C GLY A 239 9.89 5.12 7.64
N GLN A 240 10.04 4.28 8.68
CA GLN A 240 11.32 3.65 9.02
C GLN A 240 11.19 2.16 9.41
N PRO A 241 11.63 1.23 8.54
CA PRO A 241 12.19 -0.02 8.99
C PRO A 241 13.58 0.23 9.61
N LEU A 242 13.74 0.02 10.93
CA LEU A 242 15.04 0.03 11.60
C LEU A 242 15.60 -1.40 11.70
N TYR A 243 16.92 -1.55 11.81
CA TYR A 243 17.55 -2.87 11.87
C TYR A 243 18.43 -3.01 13.10
N GLY A 244 18.46 -4.22 13.66
CA GLY A 244 19.33 -4.59 14.77
C GLY A 244 19.91 -5.99 14.60
N SER A 245 20.73 -6.42 15.56
CA SER A 245 21.36 -7.77 15.59
C SER A 245 20.36 -8.93 15.62
N ARG A 246 19.07 -8.64 15.79
CA ARG A 246 17.95 -9.60 15.80
C ARG A 246 17.05 -9.50 14.55
N GLY A 247 17.42 -8.70 13.54
CA GLY A 247 16.64 -8.48 12.32
C GLY A 247 15.95 -7.11 12.29
N LEU A 248 14.86 -7.04 11.53
CA LEU A 248 14.03 -5.84 11.36
C LEU A 248 13.33 -5.48 12.69
N VAL A 249 13.37 -4.21 13.06
CA VAL A 249 12.62 -3.57 14.15
C VAL A 249 11.73 -2.50 13.52
N ILE A 250 10.43 -2.59 13.76
CA ILE A 250 9.47 -1.62 13.22
C ILE A 250 8.92 -0.80 14.38
N ASN A 251 9.07 0.51 14.29
CA ASN A 251 8.42 1.46 15.18
C ASN A 251 7.09 1.87 14.56
N TRP A 252 6.01 1.21 14.98
CA TRP A 252 4.68 1.57 14.53
C TRP A 252 4.26 2.92 15.13
N ASP A 253 3.73 3.82 14.29
CA ASP A 253 3.10 5.05 14.76
C ASP A 253 1.84 4.68 15.56
N PRO A 254 1.75 5.02 16.86
CA PRO A 254 0.55 4.73 17.66
C PRO A 254 -0.70 5.37 17.07
N ARG A 255 -0.58 6.53 16.41
CA ARG A 255 -1.70 7.17 15.70
C ARG A 255 -2.21 6.25 14.59
N ALA A 256 -1.33 5.53 13.90
CA ALA A 256 -1.71 4.63 12.81
C ALA A 256 -2.27 3.29 13.33
N VAL A 257 -1.62 2.64 14.29
CA VAL A 257 -1.96 1.24 14.68
C VAL A 257 -2.83 1.12 15.93
N ALA A 258 -2.71 2.05 16.90
CA ALA A 258 -3.41 1.97 18.17
C ALA A 258 -4.71 2.78 18.19
N SER A 259 -4.78 3.89 17.44
CA SER A 259 -5.95 4.78 17.45
C SER A 259 -7.01 4.48 16.39
N ARG A 260 -6.70 3.66 15.36
CA ARG A 260 -7.55 3.54 14.17
C ARG A 260 -7.83 2.10 13.81
N THR A 261 -9.07 1.82 13.41
CA THR A 261 -9.44 0.54 12.82
C THR A 261 -9.02 0.45 11.36
N TRP A 262 -8.46 -0.68 10.97
CA TRP A 262 -8.04 -0.99 9.61
C TRP A 262 -8.92 -2.09 9.03
N LEU A 263 -9.57 -1.79 7.90
CA LEU A 263 -10.17 -2.78 7.03
C LEU A 263 -9.14 -3.18 5.96
N VAL A 264 -8.71 -4.43 6.00
CA VAL A 264 -7.71 -4.98 5.07
C VAL A 264 -8.34 -6.02 4.16
N PRO A 265 -7.82 -6.24 2.94
CA PRO A 265 -8.34 -7.28 2.07
C PRO A 265 -8.04 -8.64 2.69
N ASN A 266 -8.83 -9.64 2.31
CA ASN A 266 -8.63 -11.03 2.71
C ASN A 266 -7.61 -11.74 1.83
N GLN A 267 -6.90 -12.73 2.40
CA GLN A 267 -5.90 -13.63 1.80
C GLN A 267 -6.46 -15.07 1.58
N GLY A 268 -7.77 -15.27 1.73
CA GLY A 268 -8.44 -16.56 1.61
C GLY A 268 -8.41 -17.20 0.21
N ARG A 269 -8.59 -18.54 0.18
CA ARG A 269 -8.59 -19.37 -1.03
C ARG A 269 -9.63 -18.95 -2.09
N PHE A 270 -10.73 -18.35 -1.67
CA PHE A 270 -11.77 -17.85 -2.57
C PHE A 270 -11.40 -16.45 -3.04
N GLN A 271 -11.07 -16.35 -4.33
CA GLN A 271 -10.88 -15.10 -5.09
C GLN A 271 -9.78 -14.13 -4.65
N SER A 272 -9.11 -14.30 -3.50
CA SER A 272 -7.98 -13.44 -3.19
C SER A 272 -6.68 -14.00 -3.79
N GLY A 273 -6.05 -13.20 -4.66
CA GLY A 273 -4.63 -13.31 -4.99
C GLY A 273 -3.76 -12.56 -3.97
N GLN A 274 -4.38 -12.12 -2.87
CA GLN A 274 -3.73 -11.38 -1.79
C GLN A 274 -2.81 -12.28 -1.00
N LYS A 275 -1.55 -11.89 -0.95
CA LYS A 275 -0.51 -12.50 -0.14
C LYS A 275 0.09 -11.40 0.73
N ILE A 276 0.46 -11.75 1.95
CA ILE A 276 1.22 -10.85 2.81
C ILE A 276 2.64 -11.38 2.93
N THR A 277 3.60 -10.46 2.97
CA THR A 277 4.99 -10.76 3.24
C THR A 277 5.24 -10.86 4.76
N PRO A 278 6.40 -11.37 5.21
CA PRO A 278 6.75 -11.36 6.62
C PRO A 278 6.70 -9.99 7.29
N THR A 279 7.11 -8.94 6.58
CA THR A 279 7.05 -7.56 7.07
C THR A 279 5.60 -7.07 7.20
N ALA A 280 4.75 -7.26 6.17
CA ALA A 280 3.33 -6.90 6.21
C ALA A 280 2.55 -7.63 7.32
N TRP A 281 2.92 -8.87 7.62
CA TRP A 281 2.31 -9.62 8.71
C TRP A 281 2.58 -9.01 10.10
N ARG A 282 3.70 -8.30 10.29
CA ARG A 282 3.95 -7.58 11.56
C ARG A 282 3.00 -6.40 11.76
N LEU A 283 2.60 -5.74 10.67
CA LEU A 283 1.52 -4.75 10.73
C LEU A 283 0.23 -5.42 11.17
N ALA A 284 -0.13 -6.56 10.56
CA ALA A 284 -1.33 -7.30 10.93
C ALA A 284 -1.32 -7.69 12.42
N LEU A 285 -0.19 -8.12 12.96
CA LEU A 285 -0.03 -8.39 14.40
C LEU A 285 -0.22 -7.15 15.26
N ALA A 286 0.42 -6.03 14.89
CA ALA A 286 0.31 -4.78 15.64
C ALA A 286 -1.16 -4.33 15.72
N LEU A 287 -1.85 -4.34 14.58
CA LEU A 287 -3.29 -4.03 14.50
C LEU A 287 -4.13 -5.02 15.31
N HIS A 288 -3.82 -6.32 15.24
CA HIS A 288 -4.56 -7.35 15.98
C HIS A 288 -4.44 -7.17 17.51
N ARG A 289 -3.24 -6.85 18.02
CA ARG A 289 -3.01 -6.59 19.45
C ARG A 289 -3.83 -5.42 19.97
N HIS A 290 -4.04 -4.40 19.14
CA HIS A 290 -4.89 -3.25 19.45
C HIS A 290 -6.38 -3.47 19.14
N ARG A 291 -6.77 -4.66 18.69
CA ARG A 291 -8.15 -4.98 18.23
C ARG A 291 -8.64 -4.10 17.08
N ASN A 292 -7.70 -3.56 16.30
CA ASN A 292 -7.93 -2.65 15.21
C ASN A 292 -7.86 -3.34 13.83
N LEU A 293 -7.67 -4.65 13.78
CA LEU A 293 -7.62 -5.41 12.52
C LEU A 293 -9.01 -5.97 12.14
N LEU A 294 -9.59 -5.46 11.06
CA LEU A 294 -10.75 -6.03 10.39
C LEU A 294 -10.35 -6.61 9.05
N ILE A 295 -10.64 -7.88 8.80
CA ILE A 295 -10.34 -8.53 7.52
C ILE A 295 -11.61 -8.73 6.72
N TRP A 296 -11.58 -8.25 5.48
CA TRP A 296 -12.66 -8.38 4.51
C TRP A 296 -13.26 -9.81 4.45
N PRO A 297 -14.59 -9.99 4.47
CA PRO A 297 -15.19 -11.33 4.40
C PRO A 297 -14.96 -12.04 3.06
N SER A 298 -14.65 -13.35 3.10
CA SER A 298 -14.19 -14.15 1.95
C SER A 298 -15.14 -14.21 0.74
N LEU A 299 -16.45 -14.17 0.96
CA LEU A 299 -17.45 -14.31 -0.09
C LEU A 299 -18.09 -12.97 -0.46
N MET A 300 -17.68 -11.88 0.19
CA MET A 300 -18.23 -10.56 -0.06
C MET A 300 -17.51 -9.93 -1.24
N THR A 301 -18.27 -9.58 -2.27
CA THR A 301 -17.73 -8.88 -3.46
C THR A 301 -17.85 -7.37 -3.36
N ARG A 302 -18.79 -6.88 -2.53
CA ARG A 302 -19.01 -5.46 -2.27
C ARG A 302 -19.78 -5.21 -0.98
N VAL A 303 -19.67 -4.00 -0.47
CA VAL A 303 -20.54 -3.41 0.55
C VAL A 303 -20.88 -1.99 0.13
N GLN A 304 -22.11 -1.55 0.39
CA GLN A 304 -22.56 -0.20 0.14
C GLN A 304 -22.92 0.46 1.48
N SER A 305 -22.46 1.68 1.72
CA SER A 305 -22.83 2.49 2.88
C SER A 305 -24.27 3.00 2.77
N ILE A 306 -24.86 3.43 3.88
CA ILE A 306 -26.16 4.13 3.89
C ILE A 306 -26.12 5.41 3.05
N SER A 307 -24.94 6.02 2.94
CA SER A 307 -24.71 7.23 2.15
C SER A 307 -24.32 6.92 0.69
N GLY A 308 -24.47 5.67 0.24
CA GLY A 308 -24.31 5.29 -1.16
C GLY A 308 -22.88 5.06 -1.63
N ASP A 309 -21.88 5.09 -0.73
CA ASP A 309 -20.47 4.78 -0.98
C ASP A 309 -20.24 3.28 -1.10
N TRP A 310 -19.27 2.84 -1.90
CA TRP A 310 -19.02 1.41 -2.10
C TRP A 310 -17.57 1.08 -1.80
N VAL A 311 -17.36 -0.01 -1.07
CA VAL A 311 -16.08 -0.71 -1.05
C VAL A 311 -16.29 -2.01 -1.78
N VAL A 312 -15.45 -2.28 -2.77
CA VAL A 312 -15.57 -3.46 -3.62
C VAL A 312 -14.31 -4.28 -3.61
N LYS A 313 -14.48 -5.60 -3.77
CA LYS A 313 -13.38 -6.52 -4.00
C LYS A 313 -13.02 -6.53 -5.48
N CYS A 314 -11.77 -6.23 -5.81
CA CYS A 314 -11.25 -6.32 -7.16
C CYS A 314 -11.23 -7.79 -7.62
N THR A 315 -11.75 -8.04 -8.82
CA THR A 315 -11.84 -9.36 -9.45
C THR A 315 -11.18 -9.28 -10.82
N PRO A 316 -9.90 -9.69 -10.96
CA PRO A 316 -9.18 -9.56 -12.22
C PRO A 316 -9.87 -10.37 -13.32
N SER A 317 -9.83 -9.83 -14.54
CA SER A 317 -10.33 -10.51 -15.74
C SER A 317 -9.48 -10.13 -16.95
N GLY A 318 -9.65 -10.85 -18.06
CA GLY A 318 -8.82 -10.69 -19.25
C GLY A 318 -7.38 -11.15 -19.00
N THR A 319 -6.41 -10.34 -19.43
CA THR A 319 -4.96 -10.63 -19.37
C THR A 319 -4.28 -10.13 -18.10
N VAL A 320 -5.05 -9.57 -17.16
CA VAL A 320 -4.54 -8.99 -15.92
C VAL A 320 -4.22 -10.09 -14.89
N PRO A 321 -3.02 -10.08 -14.30
CA PRO A 321 -2.59 -11.14 -13.38
C PRO A 321 -3.40 -11.11 -12.09
N ARG A 322 -3.57 -12.29 -11.48
CA ARG A 322 -4.23 -12.44 -10.19
C ARG A 322 -3.24 -12.25 -9.03
N ASN A 323 -2.84 -11.01 -8.79
CA ASN A 323 -1.85 -10.61 -7.78
C ASN A 323 -2.43 -9.64 -6.73
N ASN A 324 -1.57 -9.09 -5.87
CA ASN A 324 -1.96 -8.12 -4.83
C ASN A 324 -2.66 -6.89 -5.41
N ASN A 325 -2.07 -6.25 -6.44
CA ASN A 325 -2.62 -5.06 -7.08
C ASN A 325 -4.08 -5.30 -7.55
N ASN A 326 -4.32 -6.41 -8.25
CA ASN A 326 -5.59 -6.64 -8.94
C ASN A 326 -6.65 -7.42 -8.16
N THR A 327 -6.31 -7.88 -6.95
CA THR A 327 -7.28 -8.59 -6.09
C THR A 327 -7.53 -7.86 -4.78
N GLY A 328 -7.15 -6.58 -4.70
CA GLY A 328 -7.30 -5.71 -3.52
C GLY A 328 -8.74 -5.24 -3.28
N LEU A 329 -8.87 -4.12 -2.59
CA LEU A 329 -10.11 -3.35 -2.42
C LEU A 329 -10.02 -2.06 -3.25
N ALA A 330 -11.16 -1.65 -3.80
CA ALA A 330 -11.33 -0.34 -4.43
C ALA A 330 -12.47 0.42 -3.75
N LEU A 331 -12.39 1.75 -3.80
CA LEU A 331 -13.34 2.65 -3.15
C LEU A 331 -14.08 3.51 -4.18
N PHE A 332 -15.40 3.53 -4.06
CA PHE A 332 -16.28 4.46 -4.77
C PHE A 332 -16.91 5.39 -3.75
N ILE A 333 -16.70 6.70 -3.89
CA ILE A 333 -17.24 7.72 -2.99
C ILE A 333 -18.39 8.40 -3.70
N ALA A 334 -19.61 8.26 -3.17
CA ALA A 334 -20.77 8.93 -3.71
C ALA A 334 -20.65 10.44 -3.48
N GLN A 335 -20.94 11.23 -4.50
CA GLN A 335 -21.06 12.68 -4.44
C GLN A 335 -22.55 13.00 -4.38
N HIS A 336 -22.98 13.72 -3.35
CA HIS A 336 -24.37 14.09 -3.10
C HIS A 336 -24.69 15.48 -3.66
N ASP A 337 -24.29 15.66 -4.91
CA ASP A 337 -24.31 16.95 -5.60
C ASP A 337 -25.60 17.18 -6.41
N SER A 338 -26.45 16.16 -6.59
CA SER A 338 -27.74 16.29 -7.27
C SER A 338 -28.81 15.41 -6.66
N GLU A 339 -30.05 15.91 -6.60
CA GLU A 339 -31.23 15.21 -6.06
C GLU A 339 -31.60 13.94 -6.86
N PHE A 340 -31.03 13.73 -8.05
CA PHE A 340 -31.53 12.74 -9.02
C PHE A 340 -30.53 11.62 -9.39
N SER A 341 -29.24 11.74 -9.07
CA SER A 341 -28.27 10.65 -9.19
C SER A 341 -26.96 10.94 -8.47
N SER A 342 -26.39 9.94 -7.78
CA SER A 342 -25.05 10.05 -7.22
C SER A 342 -23.99 9.92 -8.32
N ASP A 343 -23.16 10.95 -8.43
CA ASP A 343 -21.88 10.88 -9.15
C ASP A 343 -20.84 10.24 -8.24
N TYR A 344 -19.77 9.67 -8.81
CA TYR A 344 -18.76 8.95 -8.02
C TYR A 344 -17.33 9.43 -8.25
N ILE A 345 -16.55 9.40 -7.16
CA ILE A 345 -15.08 9.35 -7.22
C ILE A 345 -14.68 7.88 -7.17
N LEU A 346 -13.85 7.43 -8.10
CA LEU A 346 -13.25 6.09 -8.08
C LEU A 346 -11.77 6.16 -7.67
N ALA A 347 -11.42 5.46 -6.60
CA ALA A 347 -10.05 5.18 -6.18
C ALA A 347 -9.77 3.67 -6.29
N PRO A 348 -9.15 3.20 -7.39
CA PRO A 348 -8.89 1.78 -7.61
C PRO A 348 -7.59 1.29 -6.95
N SER A 349 -6.76 2.19 -6.42
CA SER A 349 -5.37 1.92 -6.07
C SER A 349 -4.61 1.36 -7.29
N ASP A 350 -3.82 0.29 -7.11
CA ASP A 350 -3.08 -0.34 -8.20
C ASP A 350 -3.89 -1.33 -9.04
N ALA A 351 -5.16 -1.56 -8.71
CA ALA A 351 -6.00 -2.45 -9.50
C ALA A 351 -6.25 -1.85 -10.89
N GLU A 352 -5.98 -2.61 -11.95
CA GLU A 352 -6.39 -2.22 -13.30
C GLU A 352 -7.93 -2.11 -13.37
N TYR A 353 -8.43 -1.20 -14.20
CA TYR A 353 -9.87 -0.92 -14.28
C TYR A 353 -10.72 -2.15 -14.63
N VAL A 354 -10.17 -3.09 -15.40
CA VAL A 354 -10.85 -4.34 -15.72
C VAL A 354 -11.15 -5.19 -14.47
N SER A 355 -10.38 -5.02 -13.39
CA SER A 355 -10.57 -5.70 -12.10
C SER A 355 -11.71 -5.12 -11.28
N VAL A 356 -12.17 -3.90 -11.60
CA VAL A 356 -13.32 -3.24 -10.94
C VAL A 356 -14.53 -3.08 -11.86
N TYR A 357 -14.40 -3.46 -13.13
CA TYR A 357 -15.37 -3.23 -14.19
C TYR A 357 -16.78 -3.75 -13.91
N ALA A 358 -16.90 -4.95 -13.33
CA ALA A 358 -18.20 -5.54 -12.98
C ALA A 358 -19.01 -4.70 -11.97
N HIS A 359 -18.34 -3.85 -11.20
CA HIS A 359 -18.99 -2.91 -10.28
C HIS A 359 -19.22 -1.56 -10.94
N MET A 360 -18.36 -1.15 -11.87
CA MET A 360 -18.54 0.07 -12.65
C MET A 360 -19.78 0.01 -13.56
N THR A 361 -20.16 -1.15 -14.07
CA THR A 361 -21.40 -1.26 -14.88
C THR A 361 -22.66 -0.95 -14.07
N ALA A 362 -22.63 -1.19 -12.76
CA ALA A 362 -23.71 -0.79 -11.85
C ALA A 362 -23.63 0.71 -11.47
N ILE A 363 -22.48 1.36 -11.72
CA ILE A 363 -22.17 2.75 -11.36
C ILE A 363 -21.91 3.54 -12.64
N SER A 364 -22.97 4.09 -13.24
CA SER A 364 -22.89 4.68 -14.58
C SER A 364 -22.20 6.05 -14.66
N ARG A 365 -21.86 6.69 -13.53
CA ARG A 365 -21.36 8.07 -13.49
C ARG A 365 -20.13 8.22 -12.58
N ILE A 366 -18.94 8.16 -13.17
CA ILE A 366 -17.67 8.44 -12.48
C ILE A 366 -17.19 9.84 -12.89
N ASN A 367 -17.28 10.80 -11.95
CA ASN A 367 -16.90 12.19 -12.17
C ASN A 367 -15.41 12.41 -11.89
N HIS A 368 -14.85 11.71 -10.91
CA HIS A 368 -13.45 11.86 -10.57
C HIS A 368 -12.77 10.51 -10.45
N LEU A 369 -11.48 10.48 -10.74
CA LEU A 369 -10.72 9.26 -10.87
C LEU A 369 -9.34 9.44 -10.27
N VAL A 370 -8.91 8.47 -9.46
CA VAL A 370 -7.49 8.25 -9.21
C VAL A 370 -7.00 7.25 -10.25
N ALA A 371 -5.88 7.57 -10.90
CA ALA A 371 -5.27 6.71 -11.89
C ALA A 371 -4.87 5.37 -11.27
N SER A 372 -5.19 4.28 -11.98
CA SER A 372 -4.73 2.95 -11.60
C SER A 372 -3.21 2.89 -11.60
N HIS A 373 -2.63 2.27 -10.56
CA HIS A 373 -1.19 1.97 -10.47
C HIS A 373 -0.31 3.20 -10.74
N HIS A 374 -0.62 4.32 -10.07
CA HIS A 374 0.12 5.58 -10.23
C HIS A 374 0.14 6.16 -11.66
N GLY A 375 -0.69 5.64 -12.57
CA GLY A 375 -0.62 5.94 -14.01
C GLY A 375 0.38 5.07 -14.78
N GLY A 376 0.71 3.88 -14.28
CA GLY A 376 1.49 2.88 -15.00
C GLY A 376 0.81 2.39 -16.29
N ALA A 377 1.56 1.66 -17.11
CA ALA A 377 1.03 1.12 -18.36
C ALA A 377 -0.06 0.07 -18.07
N LEU A 378 -1.25 0.27 -18.62
CA LEU A 378 -2.39 -0.64 -18.46
C LEU A 378 -2.33 -1.77 -19.49
N LYS A 379 -2.65 -3.01 -19.08
CA LYS A 379 -2.82 -4.14 -19.99
C LYS A 379 -4.15 -4.07 -20.73
N VAL A 380 -5.18 -3.51 -20.09
CA VAL A 380 -6.53 -3.38 -20.67
C VAL A 380 -6.99 -1.92 -20.65
N PRO A 381 -6.42 -1.04 -21.50
CA PRO A 381 -6.76 0.39 -21.53
C PRO A 381 -8.20 0.67 -21.95
N THR A 382 -8.88 -0.27 -22.62
CA THR A 382 -10.30 -0.15 -23.00
C THR A 382 -11.25 -0.25 -21.81
N ALA A 383 -10.76 -0.65 -20.62
CA ALA A 383 -11.55 -0.74 -19.40
C ALA A 383 -11.57 0.57 -18.59
N ILE A 384 -10.80 1.59 -18.99
CA ILE A 384 -10.80 2.91 -18.34
C ILE A 384 -12.25 3.46 -18.35
N PRO A 385 -12.79 3.93 -17.21
CA PRO A 385 -14.11 4.56 -17.23
C PRO A 385 -14.12 5.78 -18.13
N ILE A 386 -15.22 6.00 -18.84
CA ILE A 386 -15.44 7.24 -19.57
C ILE A 386 -15.76 8.33 -18.54
N ALA A 387 -15.08 9.47 -18.63
CA ALA A 387 -15.40 10.63 -17.81
C ALA A 387 -16.86 11.05 -18.03
N SER A 388 -17.62 11.17 -16.95
CA SER A 388 -19.05 11.50 -16.98
C SER A 388 -19.34 12.94 -17.44
N SER A 389 -18.39 13.87 -17.26
CA SER A 389 -18.59 15.29 -17.55
C SER A 389 -17.31 16.01 -17.97
N GLY A 390 -17.45 17.25 -18.46
CA GLY A 390 -16.31 18.12 -18.76
C GLY A 390 -15.56 18.66 -17.53
N CYS A 391 -16.19 18.65 -16.34
CA CYS A 391 -15.57 19.04 -15.07
C CYS A 391 -14.88 17.86 -14.36
N SER A 392 -14.86 16.68 -14.97
CA SER A 392 -14.23 15.49 -14.44
C SER A 392 -12.73 15.67 -14.26
N LYS A 393 -12.18 15.15 -13.15
CA LYS A 393 -10.75 15.27 -12.79
C LYS A 393 -10.12 13.90 -12.61
N LEU A 394 -8.91 13.75 -13.16
CA LEU A 394 -8.05 12.58 -12.96
C LEU A 394 -6.83 13.00 -12.14
N ALA A 395 -6.49 12.23 -11.10
CA ALA A 395 -5.27 12.38 -10.34
C ALA A 395 -4.30 11.22 -10.61
N PHE A 396 -3.07 11.53 -11.00
CA PHE A 396 -1.94 10.61 -10.96
C PHE A 396 -1.20 10.82 -9.64
N SER A 397 -1.20 9.82 -8.76
CA SER A 397 -0.39 9.81 -7.54
C SER A 397 0.98 9.24 -7.85
N HIS A 398 2.02 10.07 -7.94
CA HIS A 398 3.40 9.63 -8.14
C HIS A 398 4.41 10.69 -7.70
N GLY A 399 5.65 10.26 -7.45
CA GLY A 399 6.79 11.12 -7.13
C GLY A 399 7.72 11.40 -8.29
N ALA A 400 8.78 12.14 -7.99
CA ALA A 400 9.85 12.41 -8.93
C ALA A 400 10.65 11.14 -9.24
N LYS A 401 10.96 10.93 -10.52
CA LYS A 401 11.98 9.99 -11.05
C LYS A 401 11.58 8.54 -11.38
N TYR A 402 10.29 8.18 -11.49
CA TYR A 402 9.92 6.76 -11.71
C TYR A 402 9.15 6.44 -13.02
N GLY A 403 9.25 7.26 -14.07
CA GLY A 403 8.62 6.92 -15.36
C GLY A 403 7.09 6.80 -15.34
N HIS A 404 6.46 7.24 -14.24
CA HIS A 404 5.02 7.42 -14.11
C HIS A 404 4.68 8.91 -14.08
N PRO A 405 3.48 9.29 -14.60
CA PRO A 405 2.59 8.44 -15.38
C PRO A 405 3.23 8.03 -16.72
N ALA A 406 2.95 6.81 -17.17
CA ALA A 406 3.42 6.35 -18.46
C ALA A 406 2.75 7.18 -19.57
N PRO A 407 3.47 7.59 -20.64
CA PRO A 407 2.85 8.33 -21.74
C PRO A 407 1.64 7.61 -22.37
N SER A 408 1.68 6.28 -22.42
CA SER A 408 0.54 5.46 -22.87
C SER A 408 -0.68 5.58 -21.96
N ALA A 409 -0.48 5.68 -20.64
CA ALA A 409 -1.55 5.86 -19.67
C ALA A 409 -2.18 7.25 -19.80
N ILE A 410 -1.38 8.32 -19.90
CA ILE A 410 -1.86 9.70 -20.14
C ILE A 410 -2.77 9.74 -21.37
N ASN A 411 -2.27 9.21 -22.50
CA ASN A 411 -2.99 9.20 -23.77
C ASN A 411 -4.26 8.35 -23.71
N SER A 412 -4.21 7.19 -23.05
CA SER A 412 -5.38 6.32 -22.90
C SER A 412 -6.48 6.99 -22.08
N HIS A 413 -6.14 7.65 -20.97
CA HIS A 413 -7.10 8.41 -20.18
C HIS A 413 -7.67 9.60 -20.94
N TYR A 414 -6.83 10.32 -21.70
CA TYR A 414 -7.29 11.40 -22.57
C TYR A 414 -8.31 10.91 -23.61
N GLY A 415 -8.07 9.74 -24.21
CA GLY A 415 -9.00 9.06 -25.10
C GLY A 415 -10.34 8.70 -24.45
N HIS A 416 -10.36 8.48 -23.13
CA HIS A 416 -11.57 8.24 -22.32
C HIS A 416 -12.16 9.51 -21.71
N ARG A 417 -11.87 10.67 -22.32
CA ARG A 417 -12.42 12.00 -21.98
C ARG A 417 -11.94 12.58 -20.64
N TRP A 418 -10.93 12.00 -20.01
CA TRP A 418 -10.27 12.61 -18.85
C TRP A 418 -9.33 13.72 -19.31
N ARG A 419 -9.90 14.90 -19.62
CA ARG A 419 -9.15 16.05 -20.15
C ARG A 419 -8.44 16.85 -19.05
N SER A 420 -9.00 16.89 -17.85
CA SER A 420 -8.41 17.57 -16.69
C SER A 420 -7.59 16.56 -15.87
N GLN A 421 -6.32 16.43 -16.22
CA GLN A 421 -5.38 15.50 -15.58
C GLN A 421 -4.43 16.28 -14.66
N PHE A 422 -4.22 15.77 -13.46
CA PHE A 422 -3.36 16.38 -12.44
C PHE A 422 -2.37 15.35 -11.93
N GLU A 423 -1.16 15.79 -11.61
CA GLU A 423 -0.07 14.96 -11.11
C GLU A 423 0.39 15.48 -9.75
N THR A 424 0.53 14.61 -8.76
CA THR A 424 0.95 15.01 -7.41
C THR A 424 2.38 15.56 -7.39
N ILE A 425 3.24 15.14 -8.33
CA ILE A 425 4.63 15.61 -8.46
C ILE A 425 4.73 17.10 -8.82
N ASN A 426 3.70 17.66 -9.48
CA ASN A 426 3.72 19.03 -10.00
C ASN A 426 3.50 20.01 -8.84
N ARG A 427 4.52 20.08 -7.97
CA ARG A 427 4.75 21.11 -6.98
C ARG A 427 4.82 22.42 -7.73
N SER A 428 3.75 23.20 -7.76
CA SER A 428 3.92 24.60 -8.14
C SER A 428 4.96 25.20 -7.18
N PRO A 429 6.03 25.85 -7.67
CA PRO A 429 6.94 26.58 -6.82
C PRO A 429 6.17 27.73 -6.20
N ARG A 430 5.55 27.46 -5.05
CA ARG A 430 4.91 28.44 -4.19
C ARG A 430 5.75 28.53 -2.92
N PRO A 431 5.78 29.70 -2.26
CA PRO A 431 6.65 29.96 -1.11
C PRO A 431 6.59 28.83 -0.09
N ALA A 432 7.76 28.55 0.50
CA ALA A 432 8.08 27.41 1.36
C ALA A 432 6.89 26.84 2.14
N GLY A 433 6.45 25.64 1.76
CA GLY A 433 5.50 24.84 2.55
C GLY A 433 4.46 24.09 1.73
N ALA A 434 3.99 24.59 0.59
CA ALA A 434 2.88 23.94 -0.12
C ALA A 434 3.29 22.57 -0.73
N VAL A 435 2.78 21.47 -0.16
CA VAL A 435 3.02 20.11 -0.68
C VAL A 435 1.95 19.74 -1.71
N GLY A 436 2.34 19.01 -2.76
CA GLY A 436 1.44 18.64 -3.85
C GLY A 436 0.34 17.71 -3.34
N SER A 437 -0.90 18.17 -3.27
CA SER A 437 -2.06 17.31 -3.04
C SER A 437 -3.13 17.62 -4.06
N ILE A 438 -3.80 16.59 -4.58
CA ILE A 438 -4.90 16.77 -5.53
C ILE A 438 -6.22 16.50 -4.83
N GLY A 439 -7.12 17.49 -4.83
CA GLY A 439 -8.49 17.33 -4.37
C GLY A 439 -9.43 16.91 -5.50
N LEU A 440 -10.13 15.80 -5.30
CA LEU A 440 -11.17 15.26 -6.18
C LEU A 440 -12.54 15.39 -5.49
N GLY A 441 -13.55 15.99 -6.15
CA GLY A 441 -14.86 16.30 -5.56
C GLY A 441 -14.96 17.72 -4.97
N GLY A 442 -15.93 17.93 -4.07
CA GLY A 442 -16.09 19.17 -3.29
C GLY A 442 -17.08 20.22 -3.84
N GLY A 443 -17.95 19.88 -4.81
CA GLY A 443 -19.07 20.73 -5.24
C GLY A 443 -19.19 20.98 -6.76
N ILE A 444 -20.38 21.46 -7.15
CA ILE A 444 -21.08 21.25 -8.44
C ILE A 444 -20.61 22.16 -9.60
N SER A 445 -19.69 23.10 -9.36
CA SER A 445 -19.34 24.10 -10.37
C SER A 445 -17.86 24.07 -10.69
N CYS A 446 -17.53 23.97 -11.98
CA CYS A 446 -16.19 24.27 -12.50
C CYS A 446 -15.64 25.62 -11.94
N ALA A 447 -16.51 26.55 -11.49
CA ALA A 447 -16.14 27.83 -10.87
C ALA A 447 -15.87 27.78 -9.35
N HIS A 448 -16.40 26.82 -8.59
CA HIS A 448 -16.14 26.68 -7.14
C HIS A 448 -14.80 25.99 -6.85
N ILE A 449 -14.16 25.43 -7.88
CA ILE A 449 -12.82 24.83 -7.83
C ILE A 449 -11.75 25.86 -7.40
N SER A 450 -12.01 27.16 -7.57
CA SER A 450 -11.10 28.24 -7.15
C SER A 450 -11.04 28.45 -5.63
N LEU A 451 -12.11 28.13 -4.88
CA LEU A 451 -12.21 28.44 -3.44
C LEU A 451 -11.38 27.50 -2.55
N CYS A 452 -11.14 26.25 -2.97
CA CYS A 452 -10.32 25.29 -2.23
C CYS A 452 -8.92 25.06 -2.84
N GLN A 453 -8.44 25.95 -3.71
CA GLN A 453 -7.02 25.95 -4.12
C GLN A 453 -6.08 26.12 -2.91
N ASN A 454 -6.58 26.74 -1.84
CA ASN A 454 -5.86 26.79 -0.57
C ASN A 454 -6.02 25.50 0.26
N CYS A 455 -7.09 24.72 0.14
CA CYS A 455 -7.25 23.45 0.86
C CYS A 455 -6.27 22.38 0.34
N THR A 456 -6.02 22.39 -0.96
CA THR A 456 -5.01 21.55 -1.62
C THR A 456 -3.58 22.00 -1.28
N ALA A 457 -3.38 23.31 -1.07
CA ALA A 457 -2.14 23.84 -0.50
C ALA A 457 -2.06 23.71 1.03
N ALA A 458 -3.16 23.39 1.73
CA ALA A 458 -3.31 23.52 3.18
C ALA A 458 -4.12 22.38 3.85
N ILE A 459 -3.82 21.12 3.51
CA ILE A 459 -3.62 20.15 4.60
C ILE A 459 -2.22 20.37 5.17
N HIS A 460 -2.01 21.59 5.65
CA HIS A 460 -0.93 21.97 6.55
C HIS A 460 -1.49 21.77 7.94
N THR A 461 -0.77 20.96 8.72
CA THR A 461 -0.31 21.39 10.05
C THR A 461 -0.26 22.92 10.14
N CYS A 462 -1.31 23.57 10.66
CA CYS A 462 -1.31 25.02 10.81
C CYS A 462 -0.04 25.42 11.60
N PRO A 463 0.70 26.47 11.21
CA PRO A 463 1.63 27.07 12.13
C PRO A 463 0.82 27.47 13.37
N SER A 464 1.29 27.02 14.52
CA SER A 464 0.89 27.61 15.79
C SER A 464 0.97 29.13 15.65
N SER A 465 -0.14 29.78 15.99
CA SER A 465 -0.18 31.22 16.27
C SER A 465 0.99 31.64 17.15
#